data_AF-A0A538S122-F1
#
_entry.id   AF-A0A538S122-F1
#
_cell.length_a   1.000
_cell.length_b   1.000
_cell.length_c   1.000
_cell.angle_alpha   90.00
_cell.angle_beta   90.00
_cell.angle_gamma   90.00
#
_symmetry.space_group_name_H-M   'P 1'
#
loop_
_entity.id
_entity.type
_entity.pdbx_description
1 polymer ?
#
loop_
_entity_poly.entity_id
_entity_poly.type
_entity_poly.pdbx_seq_one_letter_code
_entity_poly.pdbx_strand_id
1 'polypeptide(L)'
;MSFFPRDLAAPVASTGPDIEWEEPNCLLCGSRNCSPLVEAPDTTAGGTGLWFGVVQCQGCGLCFTNPRPSLESIGQFYPEE
;
A
#
# COMPACT_ATOMS: atom_id res chain seq x y z
N MET A 1 11.32 29.25 -32.33
CA MET A 1 10.79 28.07 -31.61
C MET A 1 11.42 28.09 -30.23
N SER A 2 10.68 28.50 -29.21
CA SER A 2 11.22 28.66 -27.85
C SER A 2 11.04 27.37 -27.08
N PHE A 3 12.15 26.70 -26.75
CA PHE A 3 12.17 25.62 -25.78
C PHE A 3 12.25 26.24 -24.39
N PHE A 4 11.16 26.16 -23.62
CA PHE A 4 11.19 26.45 -22.19
C PHE A 4 11.65 25.19 -21.47
N PRO A 5 12.85 25.16 -20.87
CA PRO A 5 13.22 24.05 -20.01
C PRO A 5 12.26 24.06 -18.81
N ARG A 6 11.50 22.97 -18.65
CA ARG A 6 10.81 22.71 -17.38
C ARG A 6 11.89 22.31 -16.39
N ASP A 7 12.13 23.16 -15.39
CA ASP A 7 12.83 22.75 -14.18
C ASP A 7 12.02 21.63 -13.54
N LEU A 8 12.49 20.40 -13.72
CA LEU A 8 12.05 19.24 -12.95
C LEU A 8 12.71 19.36 -11.58
N ALA A 9 12.18 20.28 -10.76
CA ALA A 9 12.53 20.29 -9.34
C ALA A 9 12.26 18.89 -8.80
N ALA A 10 13.31 18.24 -8.28
CA ALA A 10 13.18 16.94 -7.65
C ALA A 10 12.10 17.05 -6.55
N PRO A 11 11.15 16.11 -6.46
CA PRO A 11 10.14 16.15 -5.42
C PRO A 11 10.86 16.20 -4.08
N VAL A 12 10.59 17.27 -3.32
CA VAL A 12 11.09 17.43 -1.95
C VAL A 12 10.58 16.21 -1.20
N ALA A 13 11.51 15.37 -0.73
CA ALA A 13 11.17 14.15 -0.01
C ALA A 13 10.39 14.52 1.25
N SER A 14 9.06 14.43 1.15
CA SER A 14 8.18 14.50 2.29
C SER A 14 8.47 13.29 3.17
N THR A 15 8.78 13.53 4.44
CA THR A 15 8.90 12.52 5.49
C THR A 15 7.54 11.85 5.67
N GLY A 16 7.22 10.88 4.83
CA GLY A 16 6.11 9.98 5.05
C GLY A 16 6.33 9.15 6.31
N PRO A 17 5.28 8.54 6.86
CA PRO A 17 5.43 7.55 7.93
C PRO A 17 6.39 6.45 7.49
N ASP A 18 7.32 6.07 8.37
CA ASP A 18 8.14 4.89 8.17
C ASP A 18 7.24 3.67 8.39
N ILE A 19 6.91 2.99 7.29
CA ILE A 19 6.00 1.85 7.28
C ILE A 19 6.82 0.63 6.89
N GLU A 20 6.94 -0.29 7.84
CA GLU A 20 7.40 -1.63 7.56
C GLU A 20 6.28 -2.42 6.88
N TRP A 21 6.60 -3.08 5.77
CA TRP A 21 5.66 -3.87 4.98
C TRP A 21 5.99 -5.36 5.09
N GLU A 22 4.95 -6.18 5.12
CA GLU A 22 5.07 -7.64 5.04
C GLU A 22 4.22 -8.22 3.90
N GLU A 23 4.69 -9.34 3.35
CA GLU A 23 3.99 -10.09 2.30
C GLU A 23 3.59 -11.49 2.81
N PRO A 24 2.53 -11.61 3.61
CA PRO A 24 2.14 -12.90 4.16
C PRO A 24 1.60 -13.83 3.08
N ASN A 25 1.71 -15.13 3.33
CA ASN A 25 0.97 -16.14 2.58
C ASN A 25 -0.53 -15.97 2.83
N CYS A 26 -1.37 -16.63 2.02
CA CYS A 26 -2.81 -16.63 2.21
C CYS A 26 -3.20 -16.98 3.66
N LEU A 27 -3.92 -16.07 4.31
CA LEU A 27 -4.30 -16.16 5.73
C LEU A 27 -5.26 -17.31 6.04
N LEU A 28 -5.88 -17.90 5.01
CA LEU A 28 -6.81 -19.03 5.16
C LEU A 28 -6.15 -20.38 4.86
N CYS A 29 -5.47 -20.52 3.72
CA CYS A 29 -4.94 -21.82 3.28
C CYS A 29 -3.40 -21.91 3.23
N GLY A 30 -2.68 -20.83 3.53
CA GLY A 30 -1.21 -20.80 3.52
C GLY A 30 -0.56 -20.79 2.13
N SER A 31 -1.35 -20.77 1.05
CA SER A 31 -0.83 -20.70 -0.32
C SER A 31 -0.08 -19.40 -0.58
N ARG A 32 1.00 -19.48 -1.38
CA ARG A 32 1.74 -18.33 -1.93
C ARG A 32 1.18 -17.84 -3.27
N ASN A 33 0.29 -18.61 -3.89
CA ASN A 33 -0.23 -18.29 -5.22
C ASN A 33 -1.36 -17.27 -5.11
N CYS A 34 -1.04 -15.98 -5.26
CA CYS A 34 -1.98 -14.88 -5.26
C CYS A 34 -1.78 -14.01 -6.51
N SER A 35 -2.86 -13.44 -7.04
CA SER A 35 -2.82 -12.48 -8.14
C SER A 35 -3.35 -11.13 -7.68
N PRO A 36 -2.82 -10.00 -8.19
CA PRO A 36 -3.42 -8.69 -7.98
C PRO A 36 -4.90 -8.67 -8.39
N LEU A 37 -5.74 -8.02 -7.58
CA LEU A 37 -7.17 -7.85 -7.85
C LEU A 37 -7.51 -6.37 -8.06
N VAL A 38 -7.09 -5.51 -7.14
CA VAL A 38 -7.34 -4.06 -7.21
C VAL A 38 -6.31 -3.30 -6.39
N GLU A 39 -6.02 -2.07 -6.78
CA GLU A 39 -5.32 -1.10 -5.94
C GLU A 39 -6.27 0.04 -5.60
N ALA A 40 -6.29 0.46 -4.33
CA ALA A 40 -7.17 1.51 -3.85
C ALA A 40 -6.39 2.53 -3.00
N PRO A 41 -6.68 3.83 -3.14
CA PRO A 41 -6.07 4.85 -2.29
C PRO A 41 -6.63 4.81 -0.87
N ASP A 42 -5.83 5.23 0.10
CA ASP A 42 -6.28 5.61 1.44
C ASP A 42 -7.20 6.83 1.35
N THR A 43 -8.49 6.63 1.61
CA THR A 43 -9.50 7.69 1.57
C THR A 43 -9.74 8.34 2.93
N THR A 44 -8.95 8.01 3.95
CA THR A 44 -9.10 8.56 5.30
C THR A 44 -8.84 10.07 5.28
N ALA A 45 -9.63 10.84 6.03
CA ALA A 45 -9.45 12.29 6.11
C ALA A 45 -8.11 12.62 6.79
N GLY A 46 -7.21 13.30 6.08
CA GLY A 46 -5.82 13.50 6.55
C GLY A 46 -4.96 12.24 6.42
N GLY A 47 -5.41 11.25 5.65
CA GLY A 47 -4.71 10.01 5.40
C GLY A 47 -3.35 10.20 4.72
N THR A 48 -2.60 9.10 4.68
CA THR A 48 -1.19 9.07 4.26
C THR A 48 -0.96 9.35 2.77
N GLY A 49 -2.03 9.31 1.96
CA GLY A 49 -1.95 9.36 0.50
C GLY A 49 -1.42 8.06 -0.13
N LEU A 50 -1.29 7.00 0.66
CA LEU A 50 -0.81 5.70 0.20
C LEU A 50 -1.86 4.94 -0.59
N TRP A 51 -1.39 3.99 -1.39
CA TRP A 51 -2.22 3.05 -2.14
C TRP A 51 -1.99 1.65 -1.62
N PHE A 52 -3.08 0.88 -1.50
CA PHE A 52 -3.06 -0.48 -0.98
C PHE A 52 -3.50 -1.46 -2.06
N GLY A 53 -2.67 -2.46 -2.28
CA GLY A 53 -2.97 -3.59 -3.16
C GLY A 53 -3.78 -4.65 -2.44
N VAL A 54 -4.88 -5.08 -3.07
CA VAL A 54 -5.63 -6.28 -2.70
C VAL A 54 -5.31 -7.37 -3.70
N VAL A 55 -4.94 -8.53 -3.20
CA VAL A 55 -4.69 -9.73 -4.01
C VAL A 55 -5.78 -10.77 -3.75
N GLN A 56 -5.99 -11.68 -4.69
CA GLN A 56 -6.84 -12.85 -4.53
C GLN A 56 -5.99 -14.13 -4.55
N CYS A 57 -6.16 -14.97 -3.53
CA CYS A 57 -5.56 -16.29 -3.47
C CYS A 57 -6.18 -17.22 -4.53
N GLN A 58 -5.34 -17.77 -5.39
CA GLN A 58 -5.76 -18.66 -6.48
C GLN A 58 -6.12 -20.09 -6.00
N GLY A 59 -5.84 -20.42 -4.73
CA GLY A 59 -6.17 -21.73 -4.15
C GLY A 59 -7.52 -21.76 -3.43
N CYS A 60 -7.91 -20.69 -2.75
CA CYS A 60 -9.13 -20.66 -1.93
C CYS A 60 -10.05 -19.45 -2.17
N GLY A 61 -9.64 -18.49 -3.00
CA GLY A 61 -10.44 -17.30 -3.33
C GLY A 61 -10.42 -16.17 -2.29
N LEU A 62 -9.74 -16.34 -1.14
CA LEU A 62 -9.59 -15.27 -0.15
C LEU A 62 -8.94 -14.04 -0.80
N CYS A 63 -9.57 -12.88 -0.62
CA CYS A 63 -9.03 -11.59 -1.01
C CYS A 63 -8.50 -10.86 0.23
N PHE A 64 -7.28 -10.32 0.16
CA PHE A 64 -6.64 -9.66 1.29
C PHE A 64 -5.59 -8.64 0.82
N THR A 65 -5.24 -7.68 1.68
CA THR A 65 -4.21 -6.69 1.39
C THR A 65 -2.82 -7.33 1.39
N ASN A 66 -2.06 -7.13 0.32
CA ASN A 66 -0.71 -7.70 0.17
C ASN A 66 0.10 -6.92 -0.89
N PRO A 67 1.28 -6.37 -0.58
CA PRO A 67 1.88 -6.23 0.76
C PRO A 67 0.99 -5.43 1.72
N ARG A 68 1.07 -5.74 3.02
CA ARG A 68 0.35 -5.01 4.08
C ARG A 68 1.31 -4.42 5.10
N PRO A 69 0.93 -3.34 5.82
CA PRO A 69 1.73 -2.85 6.93
C PRO A 69 1.95 -3.96 7.97
N SER A 70 3.17 -4.03 8.52
CA SER A 70 3.52 -4.96 9.60
C SER A 70 2.70 -4.67 10.85
N LEU A 71 2.68 -5.60 11.80
CA LEU A 71 2.02 -5.39 13.09
C LEU A 71 2.54 -4.14 13.82
N GLU A 72 3.83 -3.83 13.65
CA GLU A 72 4.47 -2.66 14.28
C GLU A 72 4.02 -1.34 13.63
N SER A 73 3.74 -1.39 12.31
CA SER A 73 3.39 -0.19 11.54
C SER A 73 1.89 0.01 11.35
N ILE A 74 1.07 -1.04 11.43
CA ILE A 74 -0.36 -0.98 11.07
C ILE A 74 -1.15 -0.02 11.98
N GLY A 75 -0.74 0.14 13.24
CA GLY A 75 -1.39 1.06 14.18
C GLY A 75 -1.40 2.51 13.72
N GLN A 76 -0.45 2.92 12.87
CA GLN A 76 -0.37 4.28 12.32
C GLN A 76 -1.60 4.67 11.47
N PHE A 77 -2.36 3.68 10.97
CA PHE A 77 -3.56 3.89 10.15
C PHE A 77 -4.87 3.91 10.96
N TYR A 78 -4.81 3.68 12.27
CA TYR A 78 -5.98 3.60 13.15
C TYR A 78 -5.79 4.55 14.33
N PRO A 79 -6.02 5.87 14.14
CA PRO A 79 -5.93 6.83 15.23
C PRO A 79 -6.93 6.48 16.35
N GLU A 80 -6.52 6.72 17.60
CA GLU A 80 -7.36 6.62 18.79
C GLU A 80 -8.36 7.78 18.82
N GLU A 81 -9.45 7.69 18.06
CA GLU A 81 -10.64 8.53 18.31
C GLU A 81 -11.49 7.97 19.46
#